data_AF-A0A6B0WFM5-F1
#
_entry.id   AF-A0A6B0WFM5-F1
#
_cell.length_a   1.000
_cell.length_b   1.000
_cell.length_c   1.000
_cell.angle_alpha   90.00
_cell.angle_beta   90.00
_cell.angle_gamma   90.00
#
_symmetry.space_group_name_H-M   'P 1'
#
loop_
_entity.id
_entity.type
_entity.pdbx_description
1 polymer ?
#
loop_
_entity_poly.entity_id
_entity_poly.type
_entity_poly.pdbx_seq_one_letter_code
_entity_poly.pdbx_strand_id
1 'polypeptide(L)'
;MIRLSEMTTTDVGFDRFDEPDHVVVRLTDDALFDYPFVFMSDVGTLRLSDVEVVRLRQYLEKGGFLWVDDFWGPWAWEQWLGEISRVLPPAAYPIFDIPDDHPIRRIQYEVEEIPQIPSIQHWRRSGGFTTSERGRRSDEVHFRGIADDRGRLLVLMSHNTDIADGWEREGEDYEF
;
A
#
# COMPACT_ATOMS: atom_id res chain seq x y z
N MET A 1 -16.21 1.12 4.42
CA MET A 1 -15.11 1.85 5.09
C MET A 1 -15.54 3.30 5.38
N ILE A 2 -16.05 3.61 6.58
CA ILE A 2 -16.51 4.98 6.94
C ILE A 2 -15.49 5.77 7.78
N ARG A 3 -14.42 5.11 8.28
CA ARG A 3 -13.41 5.75 9.15
C ARG A 3 -12.69 6.92 8.50
N LEU A 4 -12.41 6.84 7.19
CA LEU A 4 -11.80 7.95 6.47
C LEU A 4 -12.65 9.23 6.58
N SER A 5 -13.97 9.13 6.35
CA SER A 5 -14.90 10.25 6.52
C SER A 5 -15.13 10.65 8.00
N GLU A 6 -14.95 9.73 8.95
CA GLU A 6 -15.10 10.04 10.38
C GLU A 6 -13.86 10.74 10.98
N MET A 7 -12.67 10.43 10.46
CA MET A 7 -11.39 10.92 10.99
C MET A 7 -10.80 12.07 10.18
N THR A 8 -11.36 12.36 9.00
CA THR A 8 -10.89 13.43 8.11
C THR A 8 -12.04 14.27 7.59
N THR A 9 -11.73 15.40 6.95
CA THR A 9 -12.72 16.24 6.25
C THR A 9 -12.93 15.80 4.80
N THR A 10 -12.46 14.62 4.41
CA THR A 10 -12.61 14.11 3.06
C THR A 10 -14.05 13.68 2.81
N ASP A 11 -14.65 14.26 1.77
CA ASP A 11 -15.98 13.83 1.31
C ASP A 11 -15.88 12.41 0.74
N VAL A 12 -16.66 11.50 1.30
CA VAL A 12 -16.79 10.11 0.81
C VAL A 12 -18.14 9.98 0.11
N GLY A 13 -18.12 9.49 -1.12
CA GLY A 13 -19.34 9.15 -1.87
C GLY A 13 -19.96 7.88 -1.32
N PHE A 14 -21.29 7.85 -1.24
CA PHE A 14 -22.05 6.68 -0.80
C PHE A 14 -22.99 6.24 -1.91
N ASP A 15 -23.19 4.93 -2.03
CA ASP A 15 -24.13 4.35 -2.95
C ASP A 15 -25.58 4.41 -2.39
N ARG A 16 -26.53 3.80 -3.11
CA ARG A 16 -27.96 3.80 -2.70
C ARG A 16 -28.25 2.98 -1.44
N PHE A 17 -27.29 2.22 -0.93
CA PHE A 17 -27.40 1.39 0.27
C PHE A 17 -26.64 1.97 1.46
N ASP A 18 -26.15 3.21 1.34
CA ASP A 18 -25.32 3.88 2.37
C ASP A 18 -23.96 3.18 2.58
N GLU A 19 -23.46 2.51 1.53
CA GLU A 19 -22.12 1.93 1.49
C GLU A 19 -21.16 2.87 0.76
N PRO A 20 -19.90 3.02 1.21
CA PRO A 20 -18.91 3.83 0.50
C PRO A 20 -18.69 3.36 -0.93
N ASP A 21 -18.78 4.28 -1.88
CA ASP A 21 -18.51 4.02 -3.29
C ASP A 21 -17.00 3.85 -3.51
N HIS A 22 -16.61 2.79 -4.19
CA HIS A 22 -15.22 2.44 -4.44
C HIS A 22 -14.93 2.55 -5.93
N VAL A 23 -13.86 3.27 -6.26
CA VAL A 23 -13.41 3.39 -7.64
C VAL A 23 -12.26 2.42 -7.88
N VAL A 24 -12.46 1.48 -8.80
CA VAL A 24 -11.38 0.67 -9.35
C VAL A 24 -10.95 1.29 -10.68
N VAL A 25 -9.72 1.79 -10.73
CA VAL A 25 -9.12 2.38 -11.93
C VAL A 25 -8.00 1.49 -12.46
N ARG A 26 -7.96 1.26 -13.78
CA ARG A 26 -6.85 0.56 -14.40
C ARG A 26 -5.74 1.54 -14.72
N LEU A 27 -4.49 1.07 -14.72
CA LEU A 27 -3.34 1.88 -15.12
C LEU A 27 -3.45 2.38 -16.57
N THR A 28 -4.22 1.69 -17.41
CA THR A 28 -4.48 2.09 -18.80
C THR A 28 -5.62 3.07 -18.97
N ASP A 29 -6.33 3.45 -17.90
CA ASP A 29 -7.47 4.37 -17.97
C ASP A 29 -6.99 5.82 -17.84
N ASP A 30 -7.60 6.74 -18.60
CA ASP A 30 -7.26 8.17 -18.50
C ASP A 30 -7.70 8.76 -17.16
N ALA A 31 -8.78 8.23 -16.58
CA ALA A 31 -9.27 8.59 -15.25
C ALA A 31 -8.22 8.40 -14.15
N LEU A 32 -7.16 7.59 -14.37
CA LEU A 32 -6.04 7.47 -13.43
C LEU A 32 -5.48 8.83 -13.02
N PHE A 33 -5.43 9.79 -13.94
CA PHE A 33 -4.87 11.11 -13.69
C PHE A 33 -5.80 12.05 -12.90
N ASP A 34 -7.05 11.64 -12.67
CA ASP A 34 -8.01 12.38 -11.83
C ASP A 34 -7.86 12.02 -10.34
N TYR A 35 -7.13 10.96 -10.00
CA TYR A 35 -6.94 10.48 -8.63
C TYR A 35 -5.49 10.72 -8.17
N PRO A 36 -5.22 11.66 -7.24
CA PRO A 36 -3.84 11.96 -6.81
C PRO A 36 -3.22 10.87 -5.92
N PHE A 37 -4.05 9.96 -5.41
CA PHE A 37 -3.67 8.85 -4.54
C PHE A 37 -4.26 7.57 -5.12
N VAL A 38 -3.43 6.54 -5.28
CA VAL A 38 -3.83 5.20 -5.70
C VAL A 38 -3.26 4.19 -4.70
N PHE A 39 -4.07 3.17 -4.40
CA PHE A 39 -3.71 2.04 -3.57
C PHE A 39 -3.68 0.75 -4.42
N MET A 40 -2.73 -0.14 -4.17
CA MET A 40 -2.71 -1.49 -4.74
C MET A 40 -2.39 -2.52 -3.66
N SER A 41 -3.23 -3.55 -3.55
CA SER A 41 -3.01 -4.71 -2.68
C SER A 41 -2.47 -5.90 -3.49
N ASP A 42 -1.82 -6.86 -2.82
CA ASP A 42 -1.23 -8.09 -3.38
C ASP A 42 -0.32 -7.87 -4.60
N VAL A 43 0.52 -6.84 -4.52
CA VAL A 43 1.48 -6.52 -5.60
C VAL A 43 2.56 -7.59 -5.79
N GLY A 44 2.64 -8.55 -4.86
CA GLY A 44 3.54 -9.70 -4.92
C GLY A 44 3.26 -10.67 -6.07
N THR A 45 2.10 -10.56 -6.72
CA THR A 45 1.75 -11.38 -7.90
C THR A 45 1.50 -10.55 -9.17
N LEU A 46 1.61 -9.22 -9.06
CA LEU A 46 1.38 -8.26 -10.14
C LEU A 46 2.31 -8.51 -11.33
N ARG A 47 1.79 -8.39 -12.56
CA ARG A 47 2.58 -8.38 -13.80
C ARG A 47 2.13 -7.21 -14.65
N LEU A 48 3.01 -6.23 -14.87
CA LEU A 48 2.69 -5.06 -15.67
C LEU A 48 2.93 -5.33 -17.15
N SER A 49 1.98 -4.98 -18.01
CA SER A 49 2.24 -4.81 -19.43
C SER A 49 3.15 -3.60 -19.69
N ASP A 50 3.79 -3.55 -20.86
CA ASP A 50 4.65 -2.41 -21.20
C ASP A 50 3.89 -1.07 -21.24
N VAL A 51 2.61 -1.11 -21.59
CA VAL A 51 1.74 0.08 -21.57
C VAL A 51 1.50 0.55 -20.14
N GLU A 52 1.20 -0.38 -19.21
CA GLU A 52 0.98 -0.06 -17.81
C GLU A 52 2.25 0.46 -17.13
N VAL A 53 3.43 -0.07 -17.50
CA VAL A 53 4.72 0.45 -17.03
C VAL A 53 4.88 1.92 -17.38
N VAL A 54 4.62 2.29 -18.64
CA VAL A 54 4.73 3.67 -19.11
C VAL A 54 3.70 4.56 -18.42
N ARG A 55 2.45 4.09 -18.30
CA ARG A 55 1.35 4.83 -17.69
C ARG A 55 1.60 5.10 -16.20
N LEU A 56 2.04 4.08 -15.45
CA LEU A 56 2.32 4.24 -14.02
C LEU A 56 3.51 5.19 -13.80
N ARG A 57 4.55 5.13 -14.62
CA ARG A 57 5.65 6.11 -14.56
C ARG A 57 5.12 7.52 -14.76
N GLN A 58 4.31 7.76 -15.80
CA GLN A 58 3.73 9.07 -16.08
C GLN A 58 2.84 9.57 -14.94
N TYR A 59 2.05 8.69 -14.32
CA TYR A 59 1.23 9.02 -13.17
C TYR A 59 2.08 9.54 -12.00
N LEU A 60 3.11 8.79 -11.61
CA LEU A 60 4.00 9.14 -10.49
C LEU A 60 4.79 10.42 -10.77
N GLU A 61 5.34 10.57 -11.97
CA GLU A 61 6.10 11.75 -12.39
C GLU A 61 5.23 13.02 -12.47
N LYS A 62 3.93 12.88 -12.75
CA LYS A 62 2.98 14.02 -12.82
C LYS A 62 2.43 14.48 -11.48
N GLY A 63 2.78 13.82 -10.38
CA GLY A 63 2.31 14.20 -9.05
C GLY A 63 1.53 13.12 -8.32
N GLY A 64 1.20 12.01 -8.99
CA GLY A 64 0.52 10.89 -8.37
C GLY A 64 1.33 10.26 -7.24
N PHE A 65 0.63 9.73 -6.26
CA PHE A 65 1.18 8.94 -5.17
C PHE A 65 0.59 7.52 -5.21
N LEU A 66 1.46 6.52 -5.02
CA LEU A 66 1.08 5.11 -4.97
C LEU A 66 1.44 4.54 -3.59
N TRP A 67 0.49 3.89 -2.94
CA TRP A 67 0.77 3.01 -1.82
C TRP A 67 0.47 1.56 -2.18
N VAL A 68 1.43 0.68 -1.94
CA VAL A 68 1.28 -0.76 -2.09
C VAL A 68 1.38 -1.48 -0.75
N ASP A 69 0.50 -2.45 -0.55
CA ASP A 69 0.30 -3.16 0.72
C ASP A 69 -0.10 -4.63 0.47
N ASP A 70 -0.21 -5.42 1.54
CA ASP A 70 -0.62 -6.84 1.52
C ASP A 70 0.23 -7.71 0.58
N PHE A 71 1.56 -7.70 0.77
CA PHE A 71 2.43 -8.61 0.06
C PHE A 71 3.53 -9.12 0.98
N TRP A 72 3.81 -10.42 0.87
CA TRP A 72 4.46 -11.17 1.94
C TRP A 72 5.62 -12.03 1.46
N GLY A 73 6.76 -11.84 2.12
CA GLY A 73 7.95 -12.65 2.00
C GLY A 73 8.81 -12.31 0.77
N PRO A 74 9.99 -12.95 0.68
CA PRO A 74 11.01 -12.58 -0.28
C PRO A 74 10.57 -12.75 -1.75
N TRP A 75 9.71 -13.73 -2.05
CA TRP A 75 9.26 -13.96 -3.43
C TRP A 75 8.30 -12.88 -3.92
N ALA A 76 7.37 -12.44 -3.07
CA ALA A 76 6.49 -11.32 -3.37
C ALA A 76 7.30 -10.03 -3.51
N TRP A 77 8.27 -9.83 -2.63
CA TRP A 77 9.22 -8.71 -2.71
C TRP A 77 10.00 -8.70 -4.03
N GLU A 78 10.58 -9.84 -4.42
CA GLU A 78 11.33 -9.98 -5.68
C GLU A 78 10.45 -9.70 -6.91
N GLN A 79 9.20 -10.21 -6.89
CA GLN A 79 8.24 -9.96 -7.95
C GLN A 79 7.90 -8.47 -8.08
N TRP A 80 7.53 -7.83 -6.97
CA TRP A 80 7.25 -6.40 -6.92
C TRP A 80 8.47 -5.58 -7.37
N LEU A 81 9.66 -5.89 -6.84
CA LEU A 81 10.91 -5.21 -7.18
C LEU A 81 11.18 -5.26 -8.69
N GLY A 82 10.93 -6.41 -9.33
CA GLY A 82 11.06 -6.57 -10.77
C GLY A 82 10.12 -5.66 -11.57
N GLU A 83 8.84 -5.59 -11.20
CA GLU A 83 7.85 -4.75 -11.88
C GLU A 83 8.10 -3.25 -11.64
N ILE A 84 8.28 -2.83 -10.39
CA ILE A 84 8.49 -1.43 -10.05
C ILE A 84 9.81 -0.91 -10.63
N SER A 85 10.85 -1.73 -10.77
CA SER A 85 12.10 -1.34 -11.43
C SER A 85 11.93 -1.02 -12.92
N ARG A 86 10.94 -1.62 -13.60
CA ARG A 86 10.59 -1.28 -14.99
C ARG A 86 9.93 0.10 -15.06
N VAL A 87 9.18 0.47 -14.03
CA VAL A 87 8.46 1.75 -13.90
C VAL A 87 9.38 2.86 -13.41
N LEU A 88 10.20 2.61 -12.39
CA LEU A 88 11.12 3.56 -11.77
C LEU A 88 12.50 2.90 -11.68
N PRO A 89 13.42 3.18 -12.63
CA PRO A 89 14.73 2.52 -12.66
C PRO A 89 15.51 2.79 -11.37
N PRO A 90 16.02 1.76 -10.67
CA PRO A 90 16.64 1.91 -9.34
C PRO A 90 17.84 2.86 -9.27
N ALA A 91 18.54 3.06 -10.40
CA ALA A 91 19.65 3.99 -10.48
C ALA A 91 19.23 5.46 -10.30
N ALA A 92 18.00 5.81 -10.70
CA ALA A 92 17.42 7.15 -10.53
C ALA A 92 16.45 7.20 -9.34
N TYR A 93 15.82 6.07 -9.02
CA TYR A 93 14.75 5.96 -8.03
C TYR A 93 15.07 4.85 -7.02
N PRO A 94 16.06 5.05 -6.13
CA PRO A 94 16.42 4.04 -5.15
C PRO A 94 15.28 3.83 -4.14
N ILE A 95 15.07 2.57 -3.76
CA ILE A 95 14.22 2.22 -2.62
C ILE A 95 15.01 2.48 -1.34
N PHE A 96 14.36 3.06 -0.34
CA PHE A 96 14.93 3.26 0.99
C PHE A 96 13.92 2.85 2.08
N ASP A 97 14.41 2.42 3.24
CA ASP A 97 13.56 2.24 4.41
C ASP A 97 13.19 3.63 4.96
N ILE A 98 11.90 3.86 5.22
CA ILE A 98 11.37 5.12 5.74
C ILE A 98 11.89 5.33 7.17
N PRO A 99 12.68 6.37 7.45
CA PRO A 99 13.16 6.65 8.80
C PRO A 99 12.03 6.93 9.79
N ASP A 100 12.30 6.71 11.08
CA ASP A 100 11.37 7.02 12.18
C ASP A 100 10.95 8.49 12.23
N ASP A 101 11.82 9.39 11.76
CA ASP A 101 11.56 10.82 11.72
C ASP A 101 11.01 11.34 10.38
N HIS A 102 10.73 10.45 9.42
CA HIS A 102 10.20 10.86 8.13
C HIS A 102 8.80 11.49 8.27
N PRO A 103 8.51 12.60 7.56
CA PRO A 103 7.24 13.33 7.72
C PRO A 103 5.98 12.46 7.54
N ILE A 104 6.02 11.44 6.68
CA ILE A 104 4.90 10.51 6.45
C ILE A 104 4.39 9.85 7.74
N ARG A 105 5.25 9.70 8.75
CA ARG A 105 4.92 9.08 10.04
C ARG A 105 4.39 10.07 11.08
N ARG A 106 4.30 11.36 10.73
CA ARG A 106 3.92 12.45 11.65
C ARG A 106 3.02 13.52 11.01
N ILE A 107 2.36 13.23 9.89
CA ILE A 107 1.50 14.24 9.19
C ILE A 107 0.27 14.56 10.03
N GLN A 108 -0.51 13.53 10.39
CA GLN A 108 -1.76 13.67 11.16
C GLN A 108 -1.62 13.09 12.57
N TYR A 109 -0.98 11.91 12.66
CA TYR A 109 -0.69 11.20 13.91
C TYR A 109 0.79 10.82 13.93
N GLU A 110 1.35 10.70 15.13
CA GLU A 110 2.68 10.13 15.32
C GLU A 110 2.61 8.61 15.32
N VAL A 111 3.25 7.99 14.33
CA VAL A 111 3.31 6.54 14.13
C VAL A 111 4.69 6.04 14.53
N GLU A 112 4.82 5.58 15.77
CA GLU A 112 6.09 5.11 16.36
C GLU A 112 6.51 3.73 15.87
N GLU A 113 5.56 2.86 15.55
CA GLU A 113 5.80 1.50 15.08
C GLU A 113 4.86 1.18 13.91
N ILE A 114 5.35 0.38 12.96
CA ILE A 114 4.54 -0.14 11.86
C ILE A 114 4.11 -1.55 12.24
N PRO A 115 2.82 -1.79 12.53
CA PRO A 115 2.36 -3.08 13.01
C PRO A 115 2.45 -4.13 11.90
N GLN A 116 2.61 -5.39 12.31
CA GLN A 116 2.38 -6.53 11.43
C GLN A 116 0.93 -6.98 11.56
N ILE A 117 0.11 -6.65 10.59
CA ILE A 117 -1.29 -7.05 10.54
C ILE A 117 -1.39 -8.23 9.57
N PRO A 118 -1.72 -9.45 10.03
CA PRO A 118 -1.97 -10.59 9.15
C PRO A 118 -3.41 -10.55 8.63
N SER A 119 -3.72 -11.33 7.59
CA SER A 119 -5.12 -11.57 7.22
C SER A 119 -5.92 -12.22 8.36
N ILE A 120 -7.22 -11.89 8.45
CA ILE A 120 -8.11 -12.52 9.44
C ILE A 120 -8.12 -14.07 9.35
N GLN A 121 -7.94 -14.64 8.16
CA GLN A 121 -7.87 -16.08 7.97
C GLN A 121 -6.59 -16.66 8.58
N HIS A 122 -5.46 -15.95 8.45
CA HIS A 122 -4.22 -16.34 9.10
C HIS A 122 -4.38 -16.26 10.62
N TRP A 123 -4.89 -15.15 11.14
CA TRP A 123 -5.12 -14.96 12.58
C TRP A 123 -5.99 -16.07 13.17
N ARG A 124 -7.13 -16.41 12.53
CA ARG A 124 -8.01 -17.50 12.97
C ARG A 124 -7.31 -18.86 12.96
N ARG A 125 -6.49 -19.14 11.96
CA ARG A 125 -5.75 -20.40 11.84
C ARG A 125 -4.61 -20.49 12.86
N SER A 126 -3.93 -19.38 13.13
CA SER A 126 -2.84 -19.30 14.10
C SER A 126 -3.35 -19.09 15.52
N GLY A 127 -4.63 -18.80 15.74
CA GLY A 127 -5.17 -18.41 17.04
C GLY A 127 -4.50 -17.15 17.59
N GLY A 128 -4.07 -16.24 16.72
CA GLY A 128 -3.30 -15.04 17.09
C GLY A 128 -1.88 -15.29 17.59
N PHE A 129 -1.39 -16.54 17.62
CA PHE A 129 -0.03 -16.85 18.11
C PHE A 129 1.09 -16.29 17.23
N THR A 130 0.79 -15.95 15.99
CA THR A 130 1.73 -15.33 15.06
C THR A 130 0.97 -14.49 14.03
N THR A 131 1.59 -13.37 13.67
CA THR A 131 1.17 -12.44 12.62
C THR A 131 1.97 -12.63 11.33
N SER A 132 2.91 -13.58 11.32
CA SER A 132 3.81 -13.79 10.20
C SER A 132 3.27 -14.84 9.22
N GLU A 133 2.70 -14.35 8.13
CA GLU A 133 2.04 -15.12 7.07
C GLU A 133 2.93 -16.16 6.36
N ARG A 134 4.24 -15.96 6.38
CA ARG A 134 5.27 -16.81 5.75
C ARG A 134 6.33 -17.26 6.77
N GLY A 135 5.98 -17.29 8.06
CA GLY A 135 6.88 -17.72 9.15
C GLY A 135 8.14 -16.85 9.22
N ARG A 136 9.32 -17.45 9.40
CA ARG A 136 10.59 -16.68 9.48
C ARG A 136 10.97 -15.87 8.22
N ARG A 137 10.17 -15.94 7.15
CA ARG A 137 10.41 -15.20 5.90
C ARG A 137 9.65 -13.89 5.84
N SER A 138 8.76 -13.64 6.80
CA SER A 138 7.96 -12.43 6.89
C SER A 138 7.79 -11.98 8.33
N ASP A 139 8.70 -12.33 9.24
CA ASP A 139 8.63 -11.92 10.65
C ASP A 139 9.15 -10.49 10.88
N GLU A 140 9.73 -9.87 9.86
CA GLU A 140 10.14 -8.47 9.87
C GLU A 140 9.26 -7.63 8.93
N VAL A 141 8.60 -6.62 9.49
CA VAL A 141 7.85 -5.62 8.71
C VAL A 141 8.83 -4.63 8.10
N HIS A 142 8.60 -4.25 6.86
CA HIS A 142 9.38 -3.21 6.22
C HIS A 142 8.50 -2.12 5.65
N PHE A 143 8.82 -0.89 6.01
CA PHE A 143 8.13 0.31 5.55
C PHE A 143 9.08 1.13 4.70
N ARG A 144 8.84 1.13 3.38
CA ARG A 144 9.80 1.61 2.39
C ARG A 144 9.21 2.67 1.48
N GLY A 145 10.09 3.50 0.94
CA GLY A 145 9.77 4.57 0.03
C GLY A 145 10.56 4.52 -1.27
N ILE A 146 10.00 5.15 -2.30
CA ILE A 146 10.73 5.65 -3.47
C ILE A 146 10.41 7.13 -3.59
N ALA A 147 11.44 7.98 -3.72
CA ALA A 147 11.28 9.42 -3.87
C ALA A 147 11.85 9.91 -5.20
N ASP A 148 11.35 11.06 -5.68
CA ASP A 148 11.97 11.78 -6.80
C ASP A 148 13.24 12.55 -6.39
N ASP A 149 13.90 13.17 -7.37
CA ASP A 149 15.13 13.95 -7.18
C ASP A 149 14.95 15.19 -6.28
N ARG A 150 13.70 15.59 -6.00
CA ARG A 150 13.33 16.67 -5.08
C ARG A 150 12.95 16.15 -3.69
N GLY A 151 13.04 14.84 -3.46
CA GLY A 151 12.69 14.21 -2.19
C GLY A 151 11.18 14.04 -1.96
N ARG A 152 10.34 14.25 -2.98
CA ARG A 152 8.90 13.94 -2.87
C ARG A 152 8.71 12.43 -2.95
N LEU A 153 8.04 11.88 -1.95
CA LEU A 153 7.69 10.46 -1.92
C LEU A 153 6.69 10.15 -3.05
N LEU A 154 7.05 9.21 -3.91
CA LEU A 154 6.25 8.73 -5.04
C LEU A 154 5.50 7.46 -4.69
N VAL A 155 6.21 6.52 -4.06
CA VAL A 155 5.71 5.19 -3.74
C VAL A 155 5.96 4.90 -2.27
N LEU A 156 4.94 4.44 -1.57
CA LEU A 156 5.02 3.87 -0.24
C LEU A 156 4.76 2.37 -0.32
N MET A 157 5.55 1.58 0.40
CA MET A 157 5.46 0.12 0.42
C MET A 157 5.40 -0.36 1.87
N SER A 158 4.33 -1.03 2.25
CA SER A 158 4.21 -1.79 3.48
C SER A 158 4.32 -3.28 3.16
N HIS A 159 5.51 -3.84 3.40
CA HIS A 159 5.85 -5.23 3.08
C HIS A 159 5.88 -6.08 4.34
N ASN A 160 5.38 -7.32 4.23
CA ASN A 160 5.16 -8.23 5.36
C ASN A 160 4.14 -7.71 6.39
N THR A 161 3.16 -6.94 5.92
CA THR A 161 2.01 -6.49 6.70
C THR A 161 0.88 -6.17 5.73
N ASP A 162 -0.34 -6.23 6.22
CA ASP A 162 -1.57 -5.83 5.54
C ASP A 162 -2.24 -4.73 6.37
N ILE A 163 -1.71 -3.51 6.28
CA ILE A 163 -2.21 -2.37 7.06
C ILE A 163 -3.66 -2.07 6.68
N ALA A 164 -4.01 -2.27 5.41
CA ALA A 164 -5.35 -2.05 4.89
C ALA A 164 -6.39 -3.00 5.50
N ASP A 165 -6.03 -4.22 5.93
CA ASP A 165 -6.98 -5.16 6.58
C ASP A 165 -7.61 -4.54 7.84
N GLY A 166 -6.88 -3.67 8.54
CA GLY A 166 -7.39 -2.89 9.66
C GLY A 166 -8.59 -1.99 9.31
N TRP A 167 -8.81 -1.68 8.03
CA TRP A 167 -9.98 -0.97 7.52
C TRP A 167 -10.98 -1.87 6.82
N GLU A 168 -10.51 -2.96 6.19
CA GLU A 168 -11.36 -3.91 5.48
C GLU A 168 -12.23 -4.73 6.44
N ARG A 169 -11.68 -5.06 7.62
CA ARG A 169 -12.25 -6.05 8.55
C ARG A 169 -12.62 -5.49 9.92
N GLU A 170 -12.60 -4.16 10.09
CA GLU A 170 -12.77 -3.48 11.39
C GLU A 170 -14.02 -3.90 12.19
N GLY A 171 -15.05 -4.42 11.52
CA GLY A 171 -16.29 -4.89 12.16
C GLY A 171 -16.52 -6.41 12.15
N GLU A 172 -15.59 -7.21 11.61
CA GLU A 172 -15.83 -8.64 11.41
C GLU A 172 -15.62 -9.48 12.67
N ASP A 173 -14.65 -9.13 13.52
CA ASP A 173 -14.32 -9.86 14.73
C ASP A 173 -13.64 -8.91 15.72
N TYR A 174 -14.13 -8.84 16.96
CA TYR A 174 -13.60 -7.90 17.97
C TYR A 174 -12.26 -8.38 18.56
N GLU A 175 -11.98 -9.69 18.48
CA GLU A 175 -10.72 -10.25 18.97
C GLU A 175 -9.58 -10.17 17.94
N PHE A 176 -9.93 -9.89 16.67
CA PHE A 176 -8.97 -9.72 15.58
C PHE A 176 -8.31 -8.34 15.61
#